data_AF-A0A8J2IZ67-F1
#
_entry.id   AF-A0A8J2IZ67-F1
#
_cell.length_a   1.000
_cell.length_b   1.000
_cell.length_c   1.000
_cell.angle_alpha   90.00
_cell.angle_beta   90.00
_cell.angle_gamma   90.00
#
_symmetry.space_group_name_H-M   'P 1'
#
loop_
_entity.id
_entity.type
_entity.pdbx_description
1 polymer ?
#
loop_
_entity_poly.entity_id
_entity_poly.type
_entity_poly.pdbx_seq_one_letter_code
_entity_poly.pdbx_strand_id
1 'polypeptide(L)' 'DVKRILSDQSDYTFPVFRVGSRSDPDTNNFEFWDTAATVATGIFDIEKKTWSIYTKPSATSEPVVVLPMQF' A
#
# COMPACT_ATOMS: atom_id res chain seq x y z
N ASP A 1 -1.97 0.69 -13.76
CA ASP A 1 -0.75 1.00 -12.99
C ASP A 1 -0.77 0.18 -11.69
N VAL A 2 0.27 -0.62 -11.44
CA VAL A 2 0.41 -1.50 -10.27
C VAL A 2 0.47 -0.69 -8.97
N LYS A 3 1.09 0.49 -8.99
CA LYS A 3 1.18 1.37 -7.81
C LYS A 3 -0.20 1.77 -7.30
N ARG A 4 -1.13 2.06 -8.21
CA ARG A 4 -2.52 2.40 -7.90
C ARG A 4 -3.26 1.24 -7.24
N ILE A 5 -3.09 0.02 -7.76
CA ILE A 5 -3.74 -1.19 -7.22
C ILE A 5 -3.27 -1.46 -5.80
N LEU A 6 -1.95 -1.44 -5.57
CA LEU A 6 -1.36 -1.67 -4.24
C LEU A 6 -1.64 -0.56 -3.23
N SER A 7 -2.21 0.56 -3.68
CA SER A 7 -2.60 1.70 -2.85
C SER A 7 -4.10 1.83 -2.70
N ASP A 8 -4.88 0.89 -3.25
CA ASP A 8 -6.34 1.03 -3.31
C ASP A 8 -6.96 0.91 -1.91
N GLN A 9 -7.82 1.88 -1.61
CA GLN A 9 -8.60 2.02 -0.38
C GLN A 9 -10.05 2.39 -0.67
N SER A 10 -10.51 2.13 -1.90
CA SER A 10 -11.84 2.52 -2.36
C SER A 10 -12.94 1.72 -1.66
N ASP A 11 -12.67 0.44 -1.35
CA ASP A 11 -13.48 -0.37 -0.45
C ASP A 11 -13.03 -0.13 1.00
N TYR A 12 -13.95 0.41 1.82
CA TYR A 12 -13.70 0.70 3.23
C TYR A 12 -13.65 -0.56 4.10
N THR A 13 -14.27 -1.65 3.66
CA THR A 13 -14.34 -2.92 4.39
C THR A 13 -13.15 -3.82 4.07
N PHE A 14 -12.75 -3.85 2.80
CA PHE A 14 -11.67 -4.71 2.31
C PHE A 14 -10.67 -3.97 1.42
N PRO A 15 -9.98 -2.94 1.94
CA PRO A 15 -8.97 -2.22 1.16
C PRO A 15 -7.75 -3.09 0.89
N VAL A 16 -7.06 -2.82 -0.22
CA VAL A 16 -5.79 -3.48 -0.56
C VAL A 16 -4.67 -2.94 0.35
N PHE A 17 -4.58 -1.61 0.49
CA PHE A 17 -3.64 -0.98 1.42
C PHE A 17 -4.35 -0.66 2.74
N ARG A 18 -3.99 -1.35 3.82
CA ARG A 18 -4.59 -1.16 5.14
C ARG A 18 -3.79 -0.18 5.99
N VAL A 19 -4.46 0.78 6.61
CA VAL A 19 -3.85 1.83 7.45
C VAL A 19 -4.00 1.58 8.95
N GLY A 20 -4.63 0.47 9.37
CA GLY A 20 -4.81 0.07 10.77
C GLY A 20 -5.90 0.85 11.52
N SER A 21 -6.01 2.16 11.29
CA SER A 21 -7.15 2.95 11.75
C SER A 21 -7.55 3.93 10.65
N ARG A 22 -8.85 4.05 10.43
CA ARG A 22 -9.43 4.95 9.43
C ARG A 22 -10.70 5.57 9.99
N SER A 23 -10.86 6.87 9.74
CA SER A 23 -12.15 7.53 9.88
C SER A 23 -13.05 7.18 8.69
N ASP A 24 -14.22 6.63 8.99
CA ASP A 24 -15.27 6.43 8.00
C ASP A 24 -16.07 7.75 7.86
N PRO A 25 -16.04 8.40 6.69
CA PRO A 25 -16.75 9.64 6.45
C PRO A 25 -18.28 9.47 6.48
N ASP A 26 -18.80 8.26 6.30
CA ASP A 26 -20.23 7.98 6.24
C ASP A 26 -20.85 7.66 7.62
N THR A 27 -20.02 7.38 8.63
CA THR A 27 -20.46 7.03 9.99
C THR A 27 -19.98 8.03 11.06
N ASN A 28 -20.33 9.31 10.94
CA ASN A 28 -20.11 10.33 12.00
C ASN A 28 -18.70 10.33 12.65
N ASN A 29 -17.66 9.89 11.93
CA ASN A 29 -16.29 9.69 12.44
C ASN A 29 -16.13 8.63 13.54
N PHE A 30 -16.91 7.54 13.54
CA PHE A 30 -16.51 6.36 14.30
C PHE A 30 -15.24 5.78 13.67
N GLU A 31 -14.17 5.69 14.45
CA GLU A 31 -12.93 5.04 14.01
C GLU A 31 -13.20 3.56 13.76
N PHE A 32 -13.05 3.13 12.50
CA PHE A 32 -13.02 1.72 12.18
C PHE A 32 -11.60 1.23 12.41
N TRP A 33 -11.42 0.44 13.47
CA TRP A 33 -10.15 -0.16 13.83
C TRP A 33 -9.94 -1.42 12.98
N ASP A 34 -9.08 -1.32 11.97
CA ASP A 34 -8.59 -2.48 11.23
C ASP A 34 -7.52 -3.17 12.08
N THR A 35 -7.74 -4.43 12.42
CA THR A 35 -6.78 -5.21 13.20
C THR A 35 -5.50 -5.52 12.41
N ALA A 36 -5.50 -5.25 11.10
CA ALA A 36 -4.36 -5.38 10.22
C ALA A 36 -3.94 -4.03 9.62
N ALA A 37 -2.63 -3.86 9.44
CA ALA A 37 -2.04 -2.74 8.71
C ALA A 37 -1.02 -3.25 7.70
N THR A 38 -0.99 -2.63 6.52
CA THR A 38 0.03 -2.92 5.51
C THR A 38 1.35 -2.33 5.98
N VAL A 39 2.30 -3.19 6.34
CA VAL A 39 3.63 -2.78 6.79
C VAL A 39 4.54 -2.45 5.60
N ALA A 40 4.38 -3.18 4.49
CA ALA A 40 5.12 -2.93 3.26
C ALA A 40 4.39 -3.46 2.02
N THR A 41 4.68 -2.86 0.87
CA THR A 41 4.36 -3.39 -0.46
C THR A 41 5.63 -3.46 -1.30
N GLY A 42 5.69 -4.42 -2.23
CA GLY A 42 6.84 -4.66 -3.09
C GLY A 42 6.43 -4.76 -4.55
N ILE A 43 7.16 -4.08 -5.43
CA ILE A 43 6.98 -4.15 -6.89
C ILE A 43 8.24 -4.72 -7.52
N PHE A 44 8.11 -5.88 -8.16
CA PHE A 44 9.15 -6.48 -8.97
C PHE A 44 9.02 -5.98 -10.42
N ASP A 45 10.00 -5.19 -10.86
CA ASP A 45 10.13 -4.78 -12.25
C ASP A 45 11.12 -5.73 -12.93
N ILE A 46 10.57 -6.67 -13.73
CA ILE A 46 11.34 -7.73 -14.39
C ILE A 46 12.23 -7.16 -15.49
N GLU A 47 11.76 -6.15 -16.23
CA GLU A 47 12.53 -5.52 -17.31
C GLU A 47 13.73 -4.78 -16.75
N LYS A 48 13.54 -4.01 -15.67
CA LYS A 48 14.63 -3.29 -14.99
C LYS A 48 15.44 -4.18 -14.06
N LYS A 49 14.99 -5.40 -13.78
CA LYS A 49 15.55 -6.29 -12.77
C LYS A 49 15.68 -5.60 -11.41
N THR A 50 14.62 -4.94 -10.95
CA THR A 50 14.62 -4.28 -9.63
C THR A 50 13.43 -4.71 -8.78
N TRP A 51 13.62 -4.67 -7.46
CA TRP A 51 12.56 -4.83 -6.47
C TRP A 51 12.45 -3.56 -5.64
N SER A 52 11.36 -2.81 -5.86
CA SER A 52 11.07 -1.57 -5.12
C SER A 52 10.16 -1.88 -3.93
N ILE A 53 10.55 -1.45 -2.73
CA ILE A 53 9.78 -1.66 -1.49
C ILE A 53 9.25 -0.33 -0.98
N TYR A 54 7.99 -0.29 -0.57
CA TYR A 54 7.30 0.89 -0.05
C TYR A 54 6.70 0.56 1.32
N THR A 55 6.77 1.49 2.26
CA THR A 55 6.09 1.39 3.58
C THR A 55 4.86 2.30 3.68
N LYS A 56 4.56 3.03 2.59
CA LYS A 56 3.41 3.90 2.39
C LYS A 56 2.71 3.52 1.09
N PRO A 57 1.50 4.04 0.79
CA PRO A 57 0.85 3.81 -0.49
C PRO A 57 1.76 4.18 -1.66
N SER A 58 2.10 3.19 -2.49
CA SER A 58 3.06 3.34 -3.59
C SER A 58 2.62 4.29 -4.71
N ALA A 59 1.32 4.61 -4.78
CA ALA A 59 0.76 5.59 -5.72
C ALA A 59 1.13 7.04 -5.38
N THR A 60 1.43 7.33 -4.11
CA THR A 60 1.69 8.69 -3.60
C THR A 60 3.00 8.78 -2.83
N SER A 61 3.88 7.80 -2.98
CA SER A 61 5.14 7.74 -2.25
C SER A 61 6.26 7.17 -3.11
N GLU A 62 7.49 7.51 -2.73
CA GLU A 62 8.70 6.91 -3.27
C GLU A 62 9.08 5.64 -2.49
N PRO A 63 9.76 4.67 -3.13
CA PRO A 63 10.20 3.46 -2.44
C PRO A 63 11.23 3.80 -1.36
N VAL A 64 11.16 3.10 -0.23
CA VAL A 64 12.18 3.22 0.84
C VAL A 64 13.48 2.53 0.45
N VAL A 65 13.42 1.54 -0.44
CA VAL A 65 14.57 0.88 -1.01
C VAL A 65 14.25 0.32 -2.40
N VAL A 66 15.24 0.37 -3.30
CA VAL A 66 15.20 -0.28 -4.61
C VAL A 66 16.37 -1.25 -4.67
N LEU A 67 16.07 -2.55 -4.65
CA LEU A 67 17.07 -3.61 -4.66
C LEU A 67 17.31 -4.10 -6.10
N PRO A 68 18.56 -4.21 -6.55
CA PRO A 68 18.86 -4.86 -7.83
C PRO A 68 18.62 -6.37 -7.70
N MET A 69 17.90 -6.95 -8.65
CA MET A 69 17.75 -8.40 -8.78
C MET A 69 18.95 -8.94 -9.57
N GLN A 70 20.05 -9.17 -8.86
CA GLN A 70 21.19 -9.91 -9.39
C GLN A 70 20.93 -11.40 -9.16
N PHE A 71 20.96 -12.17 -10.25
CA PHE A 71 20.90 -13.63 -10.24
C PHE A 71 22.30 -14.20 -10.35
#